data_AF-A0A2H3JCX2-F1
#
_entry.id   AF-A0A2H3JCX2-F1
#
_cell.length_a   1.000
_cell.length_b   1.000
_cell.length_c   1.000
_cell.angle_alpha   90.00
_cell.angle_beta   90.00
_cell.angle_gamma   90.00
#
_symmetry.space_group_name_H-M   'P 1'
#
loop_
_entity.id
_entity.type
_entity.pdbx_description
1 polymer ?
#
loop_
_entity_poly.entity_id
_entity_poly.type
_entity_poly.pdbx_seq_one_letter_code
_entity_poly.pdbx_strand_id
1 'polypeptide(L)'
;MAAIPIVIPPPQLFALPVGTYGVSFDLTPHAMIEDLPNEWNLKGTSRIHEKIAQHFVGRLYSNPQGSVFLRKKYCALLVFMDIMSLRELLPPDDFATVARACQISHIQPIIMDITDDIRLGVQYSPALLGPTPASLVPDTVPHALMDHAPDPLPLDVQPSHAATIGNNWALWRVIFYTLR
;
A
#
# COMPACT_ATOMS: atom_id res chain seq x y z
N MET A 1 38.52 -2.59 1.34
CA MET A 1 37.52 -2.39 2.40
C MET A 1 37.03 -0.96 2.30
N ALA A 2 35.78 -0.75 1.87
CA ALA A 2 35.17 0.58 1.90
C ALA A 2 34.89 0.97 3.35
N ALA A 3 35.17 2.22 3.72
CA ALA A 3 34.85 2.74 5.05
C ALA A 3 33.32 2.75 5.22
N ILE A 4 32.82 2.12 6.28
CA ILE A 4 31.38 2.18 6.61
C ILE A 4 31.12 3.62 7.09
N PRO A 5 30.25 4.40 6.42
CA PRO A 5 29.90 5.71 6.92
C PRO A 5 29.22 5.55 8.28
N ILE A 6 29.82 6.15 9.32
CA ILE A 6 29.23 6.19 10.66
C ILE A 6 27.98 7.06 10.56
N VAL A 7 26.81 6.42 10.58
CA VAL A 7 25.53 7.13 10.64
C VAL A 7 25.21 7.40 12.11
N ILE A 8 25.21 8.68 12.48
CA ILE A 8 24.83 9.10 13.83
C ILE A 8 23.30 9.18 13.90
N PRO A 9 22.64 8.43 14.80
CA PRO A 9 21.19 8.49 14.94
C PRO A 9 20.74 9.87 15.44
N PRO A 10 19.59 10.40 14.97
CA PRO A 10 19.02 11.62 15.50
C PRO A 10 18.80 11.54 17.02
N PRO A 11 19.16 12.57 17.80
CA PRO A 11 19.09 12.54 19.25
C PRO A 11 17.66 12.32 19.79
N GLN A 12 16.65 12.70 19.00
CA GLN A 12 15.23 12.52 19.34
C GLN A 12 14.87 11.03 19.51
N LEU A 13 15.55 10.12 18.80
CA LEU A 13 15.27 8.69 18.87
C LEU A 13 15.55 8.09 20.26
N PHE A 14 16.48 8.69 21.02
CA PHE A 14 16.80 8.24 22.38
C PHE A 14 15.71 8.59 23.40
N ALA A 15 14.88 9.59 23.11
CA ALA A 15 13.80 10.03 23.99
C ALA A 15 12.47 9.30 23.71
N LEU A 16 12.40 8.53 22.62
CA LEU A 16 11.17 7.83 22.26
C LEU A 16 11.00 6.54 23.08
N PRO A 17 9.77 6.23 23.53
CA PRO A 17 9.51 5.07 24.38
C PRO A 17 9.61 3.76 23.61
N VAL A 18 9.77 2.64 24.32
CA VAL A 18 9.54 1.32 23.70
C VAL A 18 8.07 1.21 23.32
N GLY A 19 7.79 0.84 22.07
CA GLY A 19 6.44 0.93 21.53
C GLY A 19 6.26 0.16 20.22
N THR A 20 5.19 0.49 19.49
CA THR A 20 5.00 0.00 18.13
C THR A 20 5.50 1.05 17.15
N TYR A 21 6.35 0.64 16.23
CA TYR A 21 6.94 1.52 15.24
C TYR A 21 6.59 1.06 13.83
N GLY A 22 6.17 2.00 13.00
CA GLY A 22 6.00 1.84 11.57
C GLY A 22 7.21 2.38 10.83
N VAL A 23 7.64 1.66 9.80
CA VAL A 23 8.61 2.11 8.82
C VAL A 23 7.88 2.20 7.50
N SER A 24 7.90 3.38 6.88
CA SER A 24 7.41 3.57 5.52
C SER A 24 8.53 4.07 4.62
N PHE A 25 8.48 3.69 3.36
CA PHE A 25 9.39 4.21 2.35
C PHE A 25 8.68 4.47 1.03
N ASP A 26 9.16 5.49 0.33
CA ASP A 26 8.80 5.83 -1.02
C ASP A 26 10.05 5.72 -1.89
N LEU A 27 9.93 5.04 -3.02
CA LEU A 27 11.03 4.86 -3.98
C LEU A 27 10.68 5.61 -5.25
N THR A 28 11.63 6.35 -5.82
CA THR A 28 11.43 7.14 -7.04
C THR A 28 11.28 6.21 -8.24
N PRO A 29 10.08 6.05 -8.84
CA PRO A 29 9.88 5.07 -9.91
C PRO A 29 10.70 5.40 -11.16
N HIS A 30 10.94 6.70 -11.42
CA HIS A 30 11.72 7.18 -12.56
C HIS A 30 13.20 6.79 -12.47
N ALA A 31 13.81 6.93 -11.27
CA ALA A 31 15.18 6.47 -11.01
C ALA A 31 15.29 4.93 -11.10
N MET A 32 14.17 4.22 -10.92
CA MET A 32 14.09 2.77 -11.05
C MET A 32 13.85 2.28 -12.49
N ILE A 33 13.64 3.19 -13.45
CA ILE A 33 13.34 2.87 -14.86
C ILE A 33 14.43 3.39 -15.79
N GLU A 34 14.99 4.57 -15.55
CA GLU A 34 15.83 5.26 -16.55
C GLU A 34 17.34 5.21 -16.29
N ASP A 35 17.79 5.11 -15.03
CA ASP A 35 19.20 5.38 -14.66
C ASP A 35 20.02 4.15 -14.25
N LEU A 36 19.59 2.95 -14.61
CA LEU A 36 20.14 1.73 -14.01
C LEU A 36 20.99 0.89 -14.99
N PRO A 37 22.24 0.52 -14.62
CA PRO A 37 23.09 -0.31 -15.47
C PRO A 37 22.49 -1.71 -15.62
N ASN A 38 22.17 -2.09 -16.87
CA ASN A 38 21.79 -3.42 -17.38
C ASN A 38 20.87 -4.31 -16.51
N GLU A 39 19.71 -4.69 -17.09
CA GLU A 39 18.71 -5.67 -16.59
C GLU A 39 17.70 -5.21 -15.52
N TRP A 40 17.61 -3.91 -15.17
CA TRP A 40 16.72 -3.46 -14.08
C TRP A 40 15.29 -3.08 -14.55
N ASN A 41 14.96 -3.35 -15.81
CA ASN A 41 13.67 -3.07 -16.45
C ASN A 41 12.49 -3.72 -15.71
N LEU A 42 11.51 -2.92 -15.25
CA LEU A 42 10.13 -3.21 -14.74
C LEU A 42 9.94 -4.33 -13.70
N LYS A 43 10.65 -5.45 -13.81
CA LYS A 43 10.84 -6.49 -12.80
C LYS A 43 11.72 -6.01 -11.63
N GLY A 44 12.53 -4.96 -11.83
CA GLY A 44 13.45 -4.41 -10.82
C GLY A 44 12.75 -3.79 -9.61
N THR A 45 11.68 -3.02 -9.85
CA THR A 45 10.89 -2.36 -8.79
C THR A 45 10.29 -3.39 -7.83
N SER A 46 9.62 -4.43 -8.38
CA SER A 46 9.06 -5.52 -7.58
C SER A 46 10.14 -6.27 -6.79
N ARG A 47 11.31 -6.49 -7.38
CA ARG A 47 12.43 -7.20 -6.74
C ARG A 47 13.06 -6.39 -5.60
N ILE A 48 13.16 -5.06 -5.74
CA ILE A 48 13.63 -4.18 -4.66
C ILE A 48 12.63 -4.18 -3.50
N HIS A 49 11.34 -4.03 -3.78
CA HIS A 49 10.30 -4.13 -2.74
C HIS A 49 10.31 -5.50 -2.06
N GLU A 50 10.47 -6.59 -2.81
CA GLU A 50 10.54 -7.95 -2.26
C GLU A 50 11.78 -8.12 -1.36
N LYS A 51 12.94 -7.65 -1.81
CA LYS A 51 14.17 -7.67 -1.01
C LYS A 51 14.04 -6.87 0.29
N ILE A 52 13.49 -5.66 0.22
CA ILE A 52 13.22 -4.84 1.41
C ILE A 52 12.23 -5.57 2.33
N ALA A 53 11.18 -6.18 1.76
CA ALA A 53 10.21 -6.93 2.54
C ALA A 53 10.86 -8.12 3.26
N GLN A 54 11.68 -8.90 2.56
CA GLN A 54 12.42 -10.02 3.14
C GLN A 54 13.36 -9.57 4.27
N HIS A 55 14.04 -8.43 4.10
CA HIS A 55 14.91 -7.85 5.13
C HIS A 55 14.17 -7.54 6.44
N PHE A 56 13.00 -6.91 6.33
CA PHE A 56 12.19 -6.54 7.48
C PHE A 56 11.46 -7.75 8.08
N VAL A 57 10.99 -8.69 7.26
CA VAL A 57 10.41 -9.95 7.73
C VAL A 57 11.44 -10.78 8.50
N GLY A 58 12.69 -10.84 8.03
CA GLY A 58 13.80 -11.48 8.75
C GLY A 58 14.09 -10.84 10.12
N ARG A 59 13.70 -9.57 10.32
CA ARG A 59 13.77 -8.84 11.58
C ARG A 59 12.46 -8.82 12.34
N LEU A 60 11.52 -9.69 11.98
CA LEU A 60 10.23 -9.89 12.64
C LEU A 60 9.32 -8.64 12.58
N TYR A 61 9.43 -7.84 11.52
CA TYR A 61 8.43 -6.84 11.18
C TYR A 61 7.25 -7.53 10.48
N SER A 62 6.04 -7.06 10.75
CA SER A 62 4.85 -7.42 9.97
C SER A 62 4.62 -6.40 8.85
N ASN A 63 4.17 -6.83 7.68
CA ASN A 63 3.86 -5.95 6.55
C ASN A 63 2.32 -5.90 6.34
N PRO A 64 1.60 -4.97 6.99
CA PRO A 64 0.16 -4.81 6.79
C PRO A 64 -0.20 -4.23 5.42
N GLN A 65 0.70 -3.47 4.79
CA GLN A 65 0.45 -2.80 3.52
C GLN A 65 1.80 -2.58 2.83
N GLY A 66 1.91 -2.94 1.54
CA GLY A 66 3.18 -3.28 0.86
C GLY A 66 4.43 -2.40 1.11
N SER A 67 4.31 -1.12 1.44
CA SER A 67 5.43 -0.20 1.74
C SER A 67 5.54 0.21 3.22
N VAL A 68 4.74 -0.39 4.11
CA VAL A 68 4.65 -0.10 5.54
C VAL A 68 4.98 -1.35 6.34
N PHE A 69 5.97 -1.25 7.23
CA PHE A 69 6.45 -2.35 8.07
C PHE A 69 6.31 -1.99 9.52
N LEU A 70 5.70 -2.87 10.32
CA LEU A 70 5.43 -2.62 11.72
C LEU A 70 6.25 -3.53 12.62
N ARG A 71 6.81 -2.95 13.68
CA ARG A 71 7.50 -3.67 14.75
C ARG A 71 6.91 -3.33 16.10
N LYS A 72 6.41 -4.34 16.80
CA LYS A 72 5.80 -4.20 18.14
C LYS A 72 6.84 -4.35 19.24
N LYS A 73 6.66 -3.63 20.35
CA LYS A 73 7.51 -3.68 21.56
C LYS A 73 8.99 -3.49 21.23
N TYR A 74 9.30 -2.47 20.44
CA TYR A 74 10.65 -2.24 19.92
C TYR A 74 11.12 -0.81 20.20
N CYS A 75 12.43 -0.59 20.07
CA CYS A 75 13.06 0.70 20.33
C CYS A 75 13.25 1.47 19.03
N ALA A 76 12.91 2.76 19.02
CA ALA A 76 13.05 3.63 17.84
C ALA A 76 14.48 3.65 17.27
N LEU A 77 15.48 3.62 18.16
CA LEU A 77 16.89 3.56 17.75
C LEU A 77 17.20 2.29 16.96
N LEU A 78 16.68 1.14 17.40
CA LEU A 78 16.90 -0.12 16.69
C LEU A 78 16.16 -0.15 15.35
N VAL A 79 14.96 0.44 15.28
CA VAL A 79 14.24 0.63 14.01
C VAL A 79 15.08 1.46 13.03
N PHE A 80 15.70 2.54 13.52
CA PHE A 80 16.59 3.36 12.71
C PHE A 80 17.80 2.55 12.19
N MET A 81 18.43 1.74 13.04
CA MET A 81 19.53 0.88 12.62
C MET A 81 19.09 -0.15 11.57
N ASP A 82 17.90 -0.73 11.72
CA ASP A 82 17.33 -1.66 10.75
C ASP A 82 17.12 -1.00 9.39
N ILE A 83 16.61 0.24 9.36
CA ILE A 83 16.49 1.02 8.14
C ILE A 83 17.86 1.31 7.54
N MET A 84 18.84 1.74 8.34
CA MET A 84 20.18 2.04 7.83
C MET A 84 20.85 0.81 7.21
N SER A 85 20.57 -0.38 7.73
CA SER A 85 21.08 -1.63 7.13
C SER A 85 20.49 -1.96 5.76
N LEU A 86 19.45 -1.27 5.29
CA LEU A 86 18.98 -1.39 3.89
C LEU A 86 20.02 -0.92 2.87
N ARG A 87 20.94 -0.03 3.29
CA ARG A 87 22.05 0.43 2.44
C ARG A 87 23.00 -0.70 2.03
N GLU A 88 22.95 -1.83 2.75
CA GLU A 88 23.79 -3.01 2.50
C GLU A 88 23.08 -4.10 1.68
N LEU A 89 21.78 -3.94 1.40
CA LEU A 89 20.93 -5.04 0.89
C LEU A 89 20.84 -5.13 -0.64
N LEU A 90 21.16 -4.03 -1.31
CA LEU A 90 21.27 -3.92 -2.76
C LEU A 90 22.77 -3.74 -3.08
N PRO A 91 23.23 -3.84 -4.35
CA PRO A 91 24.55 -3.33 -4.71
C PRO A 91 24.81 -2.00 -3.97
N PRO A 92 26.02 -1.81 -3.40
CA PRO A 92 26.29 -0.63 -2.58
C PRO A 92 25.77 0.63 -3.26
N ASP A 93 24.98 1.42 -2.54
CA ASP A 93 24.37 2.70 -2.94
C ASP A 93 23.05 2.67 -3.75
N ASP A 94 22.56 1.52 -4.20
CA ASP A 94 21.29 1.46 -4.96
C ASP A 94 20.07 1.94 -4.17
N PHE A 95 19.96 1.54 -2.89
CA PHE A 95 18.86 2.05 -2.07
C PHE A 95 18.96 3.57 -1.87
N ALA A 96 20.19 4.11 -1.82
CA ALA A 96 20.41 5.54 -1.66
C ALA A 96 20.06 6.33 -2.93
N THR A 97 20.16 5.72 -4.12
CA THR A 97 19.79 6.39 -5.38
C THR A 97 18.29 6.35 -5.65
N VAL A 98 17.59 5.31 -5.17
CA VAL A 98 16.15 5.15 -5.43
C VAL A 98 15.26 5.65 -4.29
N ALA A 99 15.74 5.73 -3.04
CA ALA A 99 14.92 6.15 -1.92
C ALA A 99 14.57 7.65 -2.01
N ARG A 100 13.28 7.95 -2.14
CA ARG A 100 12.75 9.32 -2.13
C ARG A 100 12.45 9.78 -0.71
N ALA A 101 11.86 8.89 0.07
CA ALA A 101 11.52 9.15 1.46
C ALA A 101 11.61 7.86 2.27
N CYS A 102 12.05 7.97 3.52
CA CYS A 102 11.95 6.90 4.50
C CYS A 102 11.61 7.53 5.85
N GLN A 103 10.58 7.00 6.52
CA GLN A 103 10.01 7.59 7.72
C GLN A 103 9.85 6.53 8.81
N ILE A 104 10.08 6.95 10.06
CA ILE A 104 9.76 6.18 11.26
C ILE A 104 8.57 6.85 11.92
N SER A 105 7.51 6.08 12.15
CA SER A 105 6.29 6.52 12.82
C SER A 105 6.12 5.76 14.12
N HIS A 106 5.85 6.45 15.23
CA HIS A 106 5.41 5.80 16.46
C HIS A 106 3.90 5.59 16.40
N ILE A 107 3.45 4.34 16.42
CA ILE A 107 2.05 3.98 16.23
C ILE A 107 1.38 3.79 17.58
N GLN A 108 0.31 4.55 17.80
CA GLN A 108 -0.53 4.40 18.98
C GLN A 108 -1.29 3.06 18.95
N PRO A 109 -1.72 2.52 20.11
CA PRO A 109 -2.37 1.22 20.18
C PRO A 109 -3.68 1.10 19.36
N ILE A 110 -4.27 2.24 19.00
CA ILE A 110 -5.53 2.30 18.25
C ILE A 110 -5.20 2.44 16.77
N ILE A 111 -5.46 1.37 16.02
CA ILE A 111 -5.42 1.37 14.55
C ILE A 111 -6.88 1.30 14.08
N MET A 112 -7.28 2.26 13.25
CA MET A 112 -8.59 2.27 12.61
C MET A 112 -8.41 1.82 11.16
N ASP A 113 -8.98 0.67 10.82
CA ASP A 113 -9.10 0.23 9.43
C ASP A 113 -10.46 0.70 8.92
N ILE A 114 -10.44 1.62 7.97
CA ILE A 114 -11.64 2.21 7.33
C ILE A 114 -11.77 1.75 5.88
N THR A 115 -11.04 0.69 5.50
CA THR A 115 -11.04 0.17 4.12
C THR A 115 -12.46 -0.19 3.68
N ASP A 116 -13.22 -0.82 4.56
CA ASP A 116 -14.60 -1.22 4.28
C ASP A 116 -15.54 -0.01 4.22
N ASP A 117 -15.38 0.99 5.10
CA ASP A 117 -16.15 2.23 5.07
C ASP A 117 -15.96 3.02 3.76
N ILE A 118 -14.75 2.98 3.18
CA ILE A 118 -14.45 3.61 1.89
C ILE A 118 -14.96 2.76 0.72
N ARG A 119 -14.85 1.42 0.82
CA ARG A 119 -15.25 0.49 -0.25
C ARG A 119 -16.75 0.35 -0.42
N LEU A 120 -17.56 0.73 0.58
CA LEU A 120 -19.02 0.80 0.51
C LEU A 120 -19.47 2.02 -0.33
N GLY A 121 -19.10 2.04 -1.60
CA GLY A 121 -19.43 3.07 -2.59
C GLY A 121 -20.90 3.11 -3.03
N VAL A 122 -21.82 2.50 -2.27
CA VAL A 122 -23.19 2.29 -2.72
C VAL A 122 -24.21 2.89 -1.76
N GLN A 123 -23.96 2.85 -0.44
CA GLN A 123 -24.82 3.55 0.54
C GLN A 123 -24.45 5.03 0.73
N TYR A 124 -23.20 5.44 0.41
CA TYR A 124 -22.66 6.76 0.74
C TYR A 124 -22.11 7.57 -0.45
N SER A 125 -22.08 7.02 -1.67
CA SER A 125 -21.67 7.78 -2.86
C SER A 125 -22.80 7.86 -3.89
N PRO A 126 -23.80 8.74 -3.69
CA PRO A 126 -24.83 9.01 -4.69
C PRO A 126 -24.26 9.59 -6.01
N ALA A 127 -22.96 9.91 -6.05
CA ALA A 127 -22.25 10.40 -7.23
C ALA A 127 -21.74 9.29 -8.16
N LEU A 128 -21.67 8.03 -7.71
CA LEU A 128 -21.26 6.91 -8.56
C LEU A 128 -22.45 6.47 -9.45
N LEU A 129 -22.56 7.10 -10.61
CA LEU A 129 -23.52 6.72 -11.65
C LEU A 129 -22.95 5.56 -12.47
N GLY A 130 -23.54 4.36 -12.34
CA GLY A 130 -23.18 3.18 -13.14
C GLY A 130 -23.10 1.88 -12.32
N PRO A 131 -22.76 0.76 -12.95
CA PRO A 131 -22.63 -0.52 -12.26
C PRO A 131 -21.44 -0.53 -11.29
N THR A 132 -21.63 -1.14 -10.12
CA THR A 132 -20.60 -1.28 -9.08
C THR A 132 -19.75 -2.51 -9.37
N PRO A 133 -18.42 -2.50 -9.11
CA PRO A 133 -17.62 -3.72 -9.19
C PRO A 133 -18.22 -4.85 -8.33
N ALA A 134 -18.41 -6.03 -8.89
CA ALA A 134 -19.12 -7.14 -8.23
C ALA A 134 -18.45 -7.55 -6.90
N SER A 135 -17.13 -7.44 -6.80
CA SER A 135 -16.35 -7.69 -5.58
C SER A 135 -16.58 -6.69 -4.45
N LEU A 136 -17.26 -5.57 -4.72
CA LEU A 136 -17.59 -4.52 -3.76
C LEU A 136 -19.07 -4.55 -3.36
N VAL A 137 -19.89 -5.43 -3.93
CA VAL A 137 -21.28 -5.60 -3.51
C VAL A 137 -21.33 -6.52 -2.30
N PRO A 138 -21.86 -6.07 -1.15
CA PRO A 138 -21.99 -6.93 0.04
C PRO A 138 -22.92 -8.13 -0.20
N ASP A 139 -22.61 -9.28 0.40
CA ASP A 139 -23.43 -10.51 0.34
C ASP A 139 -24.85 -10.33 0.88
N THR A 140 -25.10 -9.26 1.62
CA THR A 140 -26.42 -8.88 2.17
C THR A 140 -27.35 -8.31 1.10
N VAL A 141 -26.86 -7.96 -0.09
CA VAL A 141 -27.67 -7.54 -1.22
C VAL A 141 -28.30 -8.80 -1.86
N PRO A 142 -29.64 -8.90 -1.91
CA PRO A 142 -30.31 -10.03 -2.55
C PRO A 142 -29.82 -10.18 -3.99
N HIS A 143 -29.32 -11.37 -4.35
CA HIS A 143 -28.86 -11.67 -5.71
C HIS A 143 -29.96 -11.47 -6.76
N ALA A 144 -31.24 -11.56 -6.33
CA ALA A 144 -32.41 -11.27 -7.16
C ALA A 144 -32.53 -9.79 -7.60
N LEU A 145 -31.77 -8.86 -6.98
CA LEU A 145 -31.69 -7.46 -7.36
C LEU A 145 -30.45 -7.16 -8.23
N MET A 146 -29.60 -8.15 -8.47
CA MET A 146 -28.40 -8.02 -9.30
C MET A 146 -28.77 -8.42 -10.73
N ASP A 147 -29.30 -7.48 -11.51
CA ASP A 147 -29.47 -7.69 -12.94
C ASP A 147 -28.09 -7.79 -13.60
N HIS A 148 -27.78 -8.92 -14.21
CA HIS A 148 -26.63 -9.06 -15.09
C HIS A 148 -26.99 -8.46 -16.44
N ALA A 149 -26.69 -7.18 -16.64
CA ALA A 149 -26.80 -6.57 -17.97
C ALA A 149 -25.63 -5.64 -18.29
N PRO A 150 -25.13 -5.67 -19.54
CA PRO A 150 -24.01 -4.87 -20.01
C PRO A 150 -24.55 -3.52 -20.49
N ASP A 151 -24.59 -2.50 -19.65
CA ASP A 151 -24.90 -1.12 -20.09
C ASP A 151 -24.47 -0.09 -19.04
N PRO A 152 -24.06 1.10 -19.50
CA PRO A 152 -22.67 1.44 -19.73
C PRO A 152 -21.85 1.47 -18.44
N LEU A 153 -20.55 1.20 -18.58
CA LEU A 153 -19.57 1.39 -17.52
C LEU A 153 -19.73 2.78 -16.88
N PRO A 154 -19.45 2.94 -15.57
CA PRO A 154 -19.46 4.25 -14.95
C PRO A 154 -18.64 5.24 -15.78
N LEU A 155 -19.14 6.49 -15.89
CA LEU A 155 -18.61 7.52 -16.79
C LEU A 155 -17.08 7.74 -16.69
N ASP A 156 -16.50 7.48 -15.52
CA ASP A 156 -15.08 7.69 -15.22
C ASP A 156 -14.23 6.41 -15.32
N VAL A 157 -14.79 5.27 -15.74
CA VAL A 157 -14.03 4.02 -15.90
C VAL A 157 -13.21 4.07 -17.17
N GLN A 158 -11.88 4.00 -17.02
CA GLN A 158 -10.98 3.88 -18.16
C GLN A 158 -11.19 2.54 -18.90
N PRO A 159 -11.15 2.53 -20.24
CA PRO A 159 -11.24 1.32 -21.03
C PRO A 159 -10.11 0.36 -20.67
N SER A 160 -10.47 -0.84 -20.18
CA SER A 160 -9.51 -1.90 -19.86
C SER A 160 -10.14 -3.27 -20.09
N HIS A 161 -9.32 -4.31 -20.25
CA HIS A 161 -9.82 -5.68 -20.42
C HIS A 161 -10.73 -6.10 -19.25
N ALA A 162 -10.34 -5.75 -18.01
CA ALA A 162 -11.16 -5.98 -16.83
C ALA A 162 -12.51 -5.25 -16.88
N ALA A 163 -12.55 -4.04 -17.46
CA ALA A 163 -13.79 -3.29 -17.62
C ALA A 163 -14.74 -3.91 -18.65
N THR A 164 -14.23 -4.70 -19.61
CA THR A 164 -15.07 -5.38 -20.61
C THR A 164 -15.72 -6.68 -20.13
N ILE A 165 -15.32 -7.19 -18.96
CA ILE A 165 -15.86 -8.45 -18.41
C ILE A 165 -17.14 -8.14 -17.63
N GLY A 166 -18.30 -8.52 -18.16
CA GLY A 166 -19.61 -8.25 -17.55
C GLY A 166 -19.76 -8.77 -16.11
N ASN A 167 -19.15 -9.92 -15.79
CA ASN A 167 -19.19 -10.51 -14.44
C ASN A 167 -18.43 -9.70 -13.37
N ASN A 168 -17.59 -8.75 -13.79
CA ASN A 168 -16.92 -7.85 -12.85
C ASN A 168 -17.83 -6.73 -12.35
N TRP A 169 -19.08 -6.68 -12.84
CA TRP A 169 -20.01 -5.58 -12.60
C TRP A 169 -21.36 -6.10 -12.07
N ALA A 170 -21.95 -5.32 -11.19
CA ALA A 170 -23.26 -5.56 -10.62
C ALA A 170 -24.09 -4.27 -10.66
N LEU A 171 -25.31 -4.34 -11.20
CA LEU A 171 -26.25 -3.24 -11.09
C LEU A 171 -26.92 -3.28 -9.72
N TRP A 172 -26.78 -2.19 -8.97
CA TRP A 172 -27.62 -1.93 -7.81
C TRP A 172 -28.54 -0.76 -8.14
N ARG A 173 -29.83 -1.04 -8.31
CA ARG A 173 -30.85 0.02 -8.38
C ARG A 173 -31.31 0.31 -6.95
N VAL A 174 -31.03 1.51 -6.45
CA VAL A 174 -31.84 2.07 -5.36
C VAL A 174 -33.23 2.33 -5.92
N ILE A 175 -34.15 1.40 -5.71
CA ILE A 175 -35.56 1.76 -5.79
C ILE A 175 -35.85 2.51 -4.49
N PHE A 176 -35.82 3.84 -4.55
CA PHE A 176 -36.42 4.66 -3.51
C PHE A 176 -37.93 4.41 -3.56
N TYR A 177 -38.42 3.49 -2.72
CA TYR A 177 -39.82 3.54 -2.33
C TYR A 177 -39.97 4.77 -1.43
N THR A 178 -40.41 5.89 -2.00
CA THR A 178 -41.04 6.96 -1.22
C THR A 178 -42.26 6.36 -0.56
N LEU A 179 -42.13 5.97 0.71
CA LEU A 179 -43.27 5.79 1.61
C LEU A 179 -43.88 7.18 1.79
N ARG A 180 -45.05 7.40 1.17
CA ARG A 180 -45.97 8.49 1.53
C ARG A 180 -46.76 8.09 2.76
#